data_AF-A0A3R7QBM5-F1
#
_entry.id   AF-A0A3R7QBM5-F1
#
_cell.length_a   1.000
_cell.length_b   1.000
_cell.length_c   1.000
_cell.angle_alpha   90.00
_cell.angle_beta   90.00
_cell.angle_gamma   90.00
#
_symmetry.space_group_name_H-M   'P 1'
#
loop_
_entity.id
_entity.type
_entity.pdbx_description
1 polymer ?
#
loop_
_entity_poly.entity_id
_entity_poly.type
_entity_poly.pdbx_seq_one_letter_code
_entity_poly.pdbx_strand_id
1 'polypeptide(L)'
;MKTSLLFLALTAFVAADKIPDFVVPGKCPHVDERSLYEQQRPNHPKYAGVWYEIAITNNPYQLIRQCVRNEYTFDGTKFNVRSTGIDARGSPMTRNGQVLPNPFGEAHLSVDYEGCEYSQ
;
A
#
# COMPACT_ATOMS: atom_id res chain seq x y z
N MET A 1 -44.58 -24.12 -46.47
CA MET A 1 -44.25 -23.93 -45.04
C MET A 1 -42.84 -23.40 -44.97
N LYS A 2 -42.63 -22.14 -44.57
CA LYS A 2 -41.30 -21.50 -44.47
C LYS A 2 -40.88 -21.52 -43.01
N THR A 3 -39.91 -22.37 -42.69
CA THR A 3 -39.31 -22.50 -41.37
C THR A 3 -38.35 -21.33 -41.16
N SER A 4 -38.77 -20.33 -40.36
CA SER A 4 -37.89 -19.26 -39.92
C SER A 4 -36.97 -19.76 -38.82
N LEU A 5 -35.68 -19.87 -39.13
CA LEU A 5 -34.61 -20.10 -38.17
C LEU A 5 -34.37 -18.80 -37.38
N LEU A 6 -34.77 -18.79 -36.11
CA LEU A 6 -34.34 -17.76 -35.16
C LEU A 6 -32.87 -18.02 -34.78
N PHE A 7 -31.98 -17.19 -35.29
CA PHE A 7 -30.61 -17.07 -34.79
C PHE A 7 -30.64 -16.34 -33.44
N LEU A 8 -30.37 -17.06 -32.34
CA LEU A 8 -30.01 -16.43 -31.07
C LEU A 8 -28.54 -16.00 -31.14
N ALA A 9 -28.30 -14.69 -31.20
CA ALA A 9 -26.98 -14.12 -30.98
C ALA A 9 -26.69 -14.13 -29.47
N LEU A 10 -25.85 -15.06 -29.00
CA LEU A 10 -25.24 -15.00 -27.67
C LEU A 10 -24.19 -13.86 -27.68
N THR A 11 -24.55 -12.68 -27.17
CA THR A 11 -23.58 -11.64 -26.86
C THR A 11 -22.84 -12.02 -25.58
N ALA A 12 -21.58 -12.44 -25.71
CA ALA A 12 -20.68 -12.57 -24.57
C ALA A 12 -20.41 -11.15 -24.03
N PHE A 13 -20.97 -10.83 -22.85
CA PHE A 13 -20.57 -9.65 -22.09
C PHE A 13 -19.16 -9.90 -21.56
N VAL A 14 -18.15 -9.43 -22.28
CA VAL A 14 -16.82 -9.25 -21.69
C VAL A 14 -16.99 -8.14 -20.67
N ALA A 15 -16.98 -8.48 -19.38
CA ALA A 15 -16.81 -7.49 -18.33
C ALA A 15 -15.46 -6.82 -18.60
N ALA A 16 -15.48 -5.63 -19.19
CA ALA A 16 -14.28 -4.83 -19.33
C ALA A 16 -13.81 -4.52 -17.90
N ASP A 17 -12.80 -5.24 -17.43
CA ASP A 17 -12.09 -4.91 -16.20
C ASP A 17 -11.62 -3.47 -16.34
N LYS A 18 -12.32 -2.57 -15.66
CA LYS A 18 -11.96 -1.15 -15.65
C LYS A 18 -10.61 -1.06 -14.95
N ILE A 19 -9.70 -0.31 -15.57
CA ILE A 19 -8.40 -0.01 -14.98
C ILE A 19 -8.62 0.58 -13.57
N PRO A 20 -7.95 0.06 -12.53
CA PRO A 20 -8.10 0.59 -11.17
C PRO A 20 -7.75 2.08 -11.09
N ASP A 21 -8.42 2.81 -10.20
CA ASP A 21 -8.28 4.26 -10.02
C ASP A 21 -6.89 4.71 -9.59
N PHE A 22 -6.14 3.86 -8.89
CA PHE A 22 -4.76 4.12 -8.50
C PHE A 22 -3.75 3.95 -9.66
N VAL A 23 -4.16 3.46 -10.83
CA VAL A 23 -3.32 3.38 -12.04
C VAL A 23 -3.54 4.62 -12.89
N VAL A 24 -2.62 5.57 -12.80
CA VAL A 24 -2.73 6.88 -13.45
C VAL A 24 -1.74 7.00 -14.61
N PRO A 25 -2.14 7.54 -15.78
CA PRO A 25 -1.22 7.79 -16.88
C PRO A 25 -0.10 8.78 -16.53
N GLY A 26 1.08 8.59 -17.12
CA GLY A 26 2.23 9.49 -16.98
C GLY A 26 3.35 8.93 -16.12
N LYS A 27 4.22 9.82 -15.63
CA LYS A 27 5.31 9.50 -14.70
C LYS A 27 4.96 9.97 -13.30
N CYS A 28 5.60 9.40 -12.28
CA CYS A 28 5.49 9.90 -10.91
C CYS A 28 5.89 11.39 -10.85
N PRO A 29 5.19 12.20 -10.03
CA PRO A 29 5.54 13.60 -9.85
C PRO A 29 6.95 13.72 -9.27
N HIS A 30 7.67 14.77 -9.66
CA HIS A 30 8.96 15.06 -9.08
C HIS A 30 8.78 15.57 -7.64
N VAL A 31 9.42 14.89 -6.69
CA VAL A 31 9.51 15.28 -5.28
C VAL A 31 10.99 15.51 -4.97
N ASP A 32 11.30 16.58 -4.24
CA ASP A 32 12.68 16.84 -3.80
C ASP A 32 13.06 15.93 -2.62
N GLU A 33 13.26 14.65 -2.94
CA GLU A 33 13.52 13.58 -1.97
C GLU A 33 14.77 13.86 -1.14
N ARG A 34 15.84 14.38 -1.75
CA ARG A 34 17.12 14.62 -1.07
C ARG A 34 16.98 15.67 0.02
N SER A 35 16.42 16.83 -0.30
CA SER A 35 16.25 17.91 0.69
C SER A 35 15.31 17.47 1.82
N LEU A 36 14.22 16.79 1.50
CA LEU A 36 13.28 16.27 2.50
C LEU A 36 13.93 15.23 3.40
N TYR A 37 14.69 14.29 2.84
CA TYR A 37 15.37 13.26 3.61
C TYR A 37 16.39 13.85 4.58
N GLU A 38 17.22 14.79 4.13
CA GLU A 38 18.19 15.46 4.98
C GLU A 38 17.52 16.27 6.10
N GLN A 39 16.40 16.93 5.80
CA GLN A 39 15.60 17.68 6.77
C GLN A 39 14.95 16.77 7.82
N GLN A 40 14.48 15.58 7.43
CA GLN A 40 13.76 14.66 8.32
C GLN A 40 14.65 13.72 9.13
N ARG A 41 15.86 13.39 8.64
CA ARG A 41 16.83 12.55 9.35
C ARG A 41 17.03 12.92 10.83
N PRO A 42 17.23 14.19 11.23
CA PRO A 42 17.36 14.56 12.65
C PRO A 42 16.05 14.44 13.45
N ASN A 43 14.90 14.32 12.79
CA ASN A 43 13.58 14.22 13.42
C ASN A 43 13.07 12.78 13.54
N HIS A 44 13.79 11.78 13.03
CA HIS A 44 13.37 10.38 13.13
C HIS A 44 12.98 9.94 14.56
N PRO A 45 13.74 10.28 15.63
CA PRO A 45 13.33 9.93 16.99
C PRO A 45 12.00 10.56 17.41
N LYS A 46 11.67 11.75 16.90
CA LYS A 46 10.41 12.45 17.21
C LYS A 46 9.22 11.88 16.44
N TYR A 47 9.47 11.21 15.32
CA TYR A 47 8.44 10.54 14.52
C TYR A 47 8.01 9.19 15.12
N ALA A 48 8.86 8.60 15.98
CA ALA A 48 8.51 7.41 16.74
C ALA A 48 7.25 7.65 17.60
N GLY A 49 6.54 6.57 17.93
CA GLY A 49 5.27 6.60 18.63
C GLY A 49 4.13 6.03 17.82
N VAL A 50 2.91 6.43 18.17
CA VAL A 50 1.67 5.83 17.64
C VAL A 50 1.02 6.75 16.63
N TRP A 51 0.72 6.21 15.46
CA TRP A 51 0.02 6.89 14.38
C TRP A 51 -1.24 6.12 13.99
N TYR A 52 -2.34 6.83 13.82
CA TYR A 52 -3.62 6.27 13.39
C TYR A 52 -3.87 6.65 11.93
N GLU A 53 -4.28 5.67 11.12
CA GLU A 53 -4.67 5.93 9.72
C GLU A 53 -6.06 6.56 9.70
N ILE A 54 -6.13 7.85 9.35
CA ILE A 54 -7.40 8.59 9.26
C ILE A 54 -8.05 8.38 7.89
N ALA A 55 -7.23 8.32 6.84
CA ALA A 55 -7.64 8.07 5.46
C ALA A 55 -6.48 7.50 4.66
N ILE A 56 -6.79 6.73 3.63
CA ILE A 56 -5.85 6.17 2.66
C ILE A 56 -6.51 6.17 1.29
N THR A 57 -5.73 6.35 0.22
CA THR A 57 -6.20 6.08 -1.15
C THR A 57 -6.43 4.58 -1.33
N ASN A 58 -7.10 4.18 -2.42
CA ASN A 58 -7.32 2.77 -2.72
C ASN A 58 -5.98 2.01 -2.75
N ASN A 59 -5.83 1.04 -1.85
CA ASN A 59 -4.60 0.28 -1.67
C ASN A 59 -4.92 -1.22 -1.56
N PRO A 60 -4.58 -2.03 -2.59
CA PRO A 60 -4.82 -3.46 -2.58
C PRO A 60 -3.88 -4.22 -1.62
N TYR A 61 -2.78 -3.61 -1.19
CA TYR A 61 -1.77 -4.21 -0.32
C TYR A 61 -2.05 -4.00 1.18
N GLN A 62 -2.90 -3.04 1.53
CA GLN A 62 -3.31 -2.80 2.92
C GLN A 62 -4.27 -3.90 3.39
N LEU A 63 -3.82 -4.72 4.35
CA LEU A 63 -4.61 -5.85 4.86
C LEU A 63 -5.47 -5.48 6.07
N ILE A 64 -5.06 -4.46 6.83
CA ILE A 64 -5.79 -3.96 7.99
C ILE A 64 -6.78 -2.90 7.49
N ARG A 65 -8.08 -3.13 7.66
CA ARG A 65 -9.15 -2.30 7.08
C ARG A 65 -9.80 -1.33 8.06
N GLN A 66 -9.80 -1.65 9.34
CA GLN A 66 -10.39 -0.78 10.37
C GLN A 66 -9.47 -0.68 11.58
N CYS A 67 -9.62 0.41 12.32
CA CYS A 67 -8.86 0.66 13.55
C CYS A 67 -7.34 0.55 13.34
N VAL A 68 -6.84 0.99 12.18
CA VAL A 68 -5.43 0.89 11.82
C VAL A 68 -4.60 1.78 12.76
N ARG A 69 -3.81 1.12 13.59
CA ARG A 69 -2.88 1.73 14.54
C ARG A 69 -1.48 1.22 14.24
N ASN A 70 -0.58 2.13 13.89
CA ASN A 70 0.82 1.86 13.58
C ASN A 70 1.70 2.40 14.71
N GLU A 71 2.45 1.51 15.36
CA GLU A 71 3.38 1.87 16.41
C GLU A 71 4.82 1.74 15.90
N TYR A 72 5.55 2.86 15.91
CA TYR A 72 6.90 2.98 15.39
C TYR A 72 7.89 3.14 16.54
N THR A 73 8.90 2.29 16.56
CA THR A 73 10.03 2.38 17.50
C THR A 73 11.31 2.60 16.72
N PHE A 74 11.98 3.73 16.96
CA PHE A 74 13.25 4.07 16.30
C PHE A 74 14.43 3.52 17.09
N ASP A 75 15.28 2.70 16.47
CA ASP A 75 16.44 2.07 17.12
C ASP A 75 17.76 2.83 16.95
N GLY A 76 17.70 4.02 16.34
CA GLY A 76 18.87 4.82 15.96
C GLY A 76 19.21 4.73 14.47
N THR A 77 18.75 3.69 13.79
CA THR A 77 19.06 3.45 12.36
C THR A 77 17.81 3.29 11.51
N LYS A 78 16.81 2.56 12.03
CA LYS A 78 15.56 2.27 11.35
C LYS A 78 14.38 2.34 12.33
N PHE A 79 13.17 2.30 11.79
CA PHE A 79 11.96 2.09 12.57
C PHE A 79 11.57 0.62 12.53
N ASN A 80 11.30 0.03 13.68
CA ASN A 80 10.53 -1.20 13.80
C ASN A 80 9.06 -0.81 13.92
N VAL A 81 8.19 -1.40 13.12
CA VAL A 81 6.78 -1.03 13.03
C VAL A 81 5.92 -2.21 13.43
N ARG A 82 4.99 -1.97 14.34
CA ARG A 82 3.92 -2.91 14.67
C ARG A 82 2.58 -2.27 14.33
N SER A 83 1.94 -2.81 13.32
CA SER A 83 0.62 -2.38 12.86
C SER A 83 -0.46 -3.32 13.38
N THR A 84 -1.53 -2.75 13.91
CA THR A 84 -2.66 -3.51 14.48
C THR A 84 -3.98 -2.93 13.99
N GLY A 85 -5.00 -3.77 13.93
CA GLY A 85 -6.38 -3.37 13.66
C GLY A 85 -7.23 -4.58 13.29
N ILE A 86 -8.22 -4.37 12.43
CA ILE A 86 -9.18 -5.39 12.00
C ILE A 86 -9.04 -5.64 10.50
N ASP A 87 -8.96 -6.90 10.08
CA ASP A 87 -8.86 -7.31 8.68
C ASP A 87 -10.20 -7.19 7.92
N ALA A 88 -10.18 -7.47 6.62
CA ALA A 88 -11.37 -7.42 5.77
C ALA A 88 -12.48 -8.42 6.17
N ARG A 89 -12.17 -9.43 7.01
CA ARG A 89 -13.10 -10.43 7.51
C ARG A 89 -13.63 -10.09 8.92
N GLY A 90 -13.22 -8.96 9.48
CA GLY A 90 -13.60 -8.57 10.85
C GLY A 90 -12.74 -9.19 11.95
N SER A 91 -11.63 -9.86 11.61
CA SER A 91 -10.74 -10.48 12.61
C SER A 91 -9.63 -9.51 13.06
N PRO A 92 -9.22 -9.53 14.33
CA PRO A 92 -8.03 -8.81 14.76
C PRO A 92 -6.78 -9.28 14.00
N MET A 93 -5.98 -8.34 13.55
CA MET A 93 -4.74 -8.57 12.81
C MET A 93 -3.60 -7.76 13.40
N THR A 94 -2.42 -8.35 13.44
CA THR A 94 -1.15 -7.65 13.67
C THR A 94 -0.25 -7.91 12.47
N ARG A 95 0.47 -6.88 12.03
CA ARG A 95 1.55 -6.99 11.04
C ARG A 95 2.81 -6.36 11.59
N ASN A 96 3.93 -7.06 11.46
CA ASN A 96 5.24 -6.53 11.79
C ASN A 96 5.95 -6.06 10.51
N GLY A 97 6.66 -4.96 10.63
CA GLY A 97 7.43 -4.38 9.54
C GLY A 97 8.58 -3.52 10.03
N GLN A 98 9.27 -2.92 9.08
CA GLN A 98 10.38 -2.02 9.30
C GLN A 98 10.37 -0.90 8.27
N VAL A 99 10.89 0.26 8.67
CA VAL A 99 11.16 1.39 7.77
C VAL A 99 12.63 1.73 7.88
N LEU A 100 13.37 1.52 6.80
CA LEU A 100 14.83 1.63 6.75
C LEU A 100 15.28 2.54 5.59
N PRO A 101 16.50 3.08 5.62
CA PRO A 101 17.07 3.74 4.44
C PRO A 101 17.01 2.85 3.20
N ASN A 102 16.75 3.44 2.03
CA ASN A 102 16.76 2.69 0.77
C ASN A 102 18.12 1.97 0.59
N PRO A 103 18.12 0.67 0.23
CA PRO A 103 19.33 -0.15 0.17
C PRO A 103 20.30 0.25 -0.95
N PHE A 104 19.85 1.00 -1.95
CA PHE A 104 20.66 1.52 -3.06
C PHE A 104 21.22 2.93 -2.78
N GLY A 105 20.95 3.50 -1.59
CA GLY A 105 21.44 4.82 -1.19
C GLY A 105 20.63 5.98 -1.77
N GLU A 106 19.44 5.72 -2.31
CA GLU A 106 18.51 6.78 -2.72
C GLU A 106 17.98 7.52 -1.47
N ALA A 107 17.63 8.80 -1.65
CA ALA A 107 17.30 9.68 -0.54
C ALA A 107 15.84 9.55 -0.08
N HIS A 108 15.41 8.32 0.20
CA HIS A 108 14.11 8.02 0.78
C HIS A 108 14.17 6.74 1.62
N LEU A 109 13.08 6.45 2.33
CA LEU A 109 12.96 5.27 3.16
C LEU A 109 12.21 4.15 2.41
N SER A 110 12.60 2.91 2.65
CA SER A 110 11.87 1.72 2.23
C SER A 110 11.00 1.21 3.38
N VAL A 111 9.73 0.98 3.10
CA VAL A 111 8.77 0.35 4.02
C VAL A 111 8.64 -1.12 3.64
N ASP A 112 8.87 -1.99 4.60
CA ASP A 112 8.89 -3.43 4.40
C ASP A 112 8.07 -4.12 5.50
N TYR A 113 7.19 -5.04 5.12
CA TYR A 113 6.33 -5.78 6.05
C TYR A 113 6.46 -7.28 5.79
N GLU A 114 6.27 -8.07 6.84
CA GLU A 114 6.21 -9.52 6.71
C GLU A 114 5.19 -9.98 5.65
N GLY A 115 5.55 -11.02 4.91
CA GLY A 115 4.73 -11.57 3.83
C GLY A 115 4.75 -10.76 2.53
N CYS A 116 5.57 -9.72 2.42
CA CYS A 116 5.92 -9.08 1.15
C CYS A 116 7.05 -9.85 0.44
N GLU A 117 6.99 -11.17 0.39
CA GLU A 117 7.88 -11.95 -0.46
C GLU A 117 7.38 -11.84 -1.91
N TYR A 118 8.25 -11.43 -2.81
CA TYR A 118 8.02 -11.50 -4.25
C TYR A 118 7.74 -12.96 -4.60
N SER A 119 6.51 -13.29 -5.00
CA SER A 119 6.26 -14.51 -5.76
C SER A 119 7.09 -14.40 -7.03
N GLN A 120 8.23 -15.10 -7.06
CA GLN A 120 8.94 -15.42 -8.29
C GLN A 120 8.16 -16.47 -9.08
#